data_AF-A0A535TIW2-F1
#
_entry.id   AF-A0A535TIW2-F1
#
_cell.length_a   1.000
_cell.length_b   1.000
_cell.length_c   1.000
_cell.angle_alpha   90.00
_cell.angle_beta   90.00
_cell.angle_gamma   90.00
#
_symmetry.space_group_name_H-M   'P 1'
#
loop_
_entity.id
_entity.type
_entity.pdbx_description
1 polymer ?
#
loop_
_entity_poly.entity_id
_entity_poly.type
_entity_poly.pdbx_seq_one_letter_code
_entity_poly.pdbx_strand_id
1 'polypeptide(L)'
;MIQRIPGVRGAQAYLYQSAEGLAVVDPGYTGSFRAVLRFLAAQRLDPKDLEWVILTHHHIDHAGTALALCEATGARLAVHRDDAPYLRAARPRERMTFWGMADWLPTRLAGYVVTCAGCETRLLDDGETIA
;
A
#
# COMPACT_ATOMS: atom_id res chain seq x y z
N MET A 1 -15.93 9.96 -6.87
CA MET A 1 -15.19 11.15 -6.37
C MET A 1 -13.75 10.74 -6.11
N ILE A 2 -12.78 11.60 -6.44
CA ILE A 2 -11.36 11.40 -6.11
C ILE A 2 -10.90 12.56 -5.24
N GLN A 3 -10.27 12.26 -4.10
CA GLN A 3 -9.76 13.26 -3.16
C GLN A 3 -8.33 12.94 -2.74
N ARG A 4 -7.49 13.96 -2.62
CA ARG A 4 -6.14 13.78 -2.07
C ARG A 4 -6.21 13.61 -0.56
N ILE A 5 -5.49 12.62 -0.03
CA ILE A 5 -5.37 12.36 1.41
C ILE A 5 -4.21 13.19 1.98
N PRO A 6 -4.45 14.22 2.81
CA PRO A 6 -3.39 15.01 3.41
C PRO A 6 -2.65 14.24 4.51
N GLY A 7 -1.38 14.56 4.71
CA GLY A 7 -0.57 14.02 5.81
C GLY A 7 0.03 12.63 5.56
N VAL A 8 -0.17 12.06 4.38
CA VAL A 8 0.63 10.94 3.87
C VAL A 8 2.01 11.46 3.44
N ARG A 9 3.05 10.66 3.66
CA ARG A 9 4.44 10.98 3.30
C ARG A 9 4.92 10.02 2.22
N GLY A 10 5.78 10.50 1.32
CA GLY A 10 6.38 9.70 0.23
C GLY A 10 5.63 9.88 -1.07
N ALA A 11 4.40 9.38 -1.14
CA ALA A 11 3.54 9.51 -2.30
C ALA A 11 2.45 10.56 -2.13
N GLN A 12 1.83 10.94 -3.25
CA GLN A 12 0.52 11.58 -3.26
C GLN A 12 -0.55 10.48 -3.11
N ALA A 13 -1.12 10.34 -1.91
CA ALA A 13 -2.18 9.39 -1.67
C ALA A 13 -3.55 9.96 -2.07
N TYR A 14 -4.39 9.10 -2.63
CA TYR A 14 -5.75 9.46 -3.04
C TYR A 14 -6.78 8.48 -2.50
N LEU A 15 -7.95 9.01 -2.11
CA LEU A 15 -9.16 8.25 -1.87
C LEU A 15 -10.01 8.32 -3.15
N TYR A 16 -10.36 7.16 -3.69
CA TYR A 16 -11.45 7.00 -4.63
C TYR A 16 -12.69 6.52 -3.86
N GLN A 17 -13.81 7.20 -4.10
CA GLN A 17 -15.10 6.88 -3.51
C GLN A 17 -16.16 6.84 -4.59
N SER A 18 -16.92 5.76 -4.67
CA SER A 18 -18.07 5.62 -5.56
C SER A 18 -19.25 4.98 -4.81
N ALA A 19 -20.37 4.78 -5.51
CA ALA A 19 -21.46 3.96 -4.98
C ALA A 19 -21.12 2.47 -4.94
N GLU A 20 -20.11 2.05 -5.71
CA GLU A 20 -19.68 0.66 -5.87
C GLU A 20 -18.62 0.27 -4.85
N GLY A 21 -17.89 1.24 -4.27
CA GLY A 21 -16.86 0.95 -3.28
C GLY A 21 -15.88 2.08 -2.97
N LEU A 22 -14.97 1.79 -2.04
CA LEU A 22 -13.86 2.65 -1.63
C LEU A 22 -12.50 2.04 -1.99
N ALA A 23 -11.61 2.89 -2.51
CA ALA A 23 -10.23 2.50 -2.76
C ALA A 23 -9.25 3.60 -2.34
N VAL A 24 -8.06 3.20 -1.89
CA VAL A 24 -6.93 4.11 -1.62
C VAL A 24 -5.80 3.81 -2.58
N VAL A 25 -5.28 4.86 -3.22
CA VAL A 25 -4.14 4.77 -4.14
C VAL A 25 -2.88 5.30 -3.43
N ASP A 26 -1.79 4.54 -3.50
CA ASP A 26 -0.44 4.88 -3.01
C ASP A 26 -0.41 5.42 -1.57
N PRO A 27 -0.64 4.57 -0.56
CA PRO A 27 -0.85 5.02 0.82
C PRO A 27 0.43 5.54 1.51
N GLY A 28 1.59 5.46 0.85
CA GLY A 28 2.81 6.14 1.23
C GLY A 28 3.82 5.27 1.99
N TYR A 29 4.82 5.93 2.58
CA TYR A 29 5.81 5.31 3.46
C TYR A 29 5.17 4.64 4.68
N THR A 30 5.91 3.69 5.27
CA THR A 30 5.61 3.05 6.55
C THR A 30 5.14 4.06 7.61
N GLY A 31 4.00 3.77 8.25
CA GLY A 31 3.38 4.63 9.25
C GLY A 31 2.35 5.62 8.69
N SER A 32 2.33 5.86 7.36
CA SER A 32 1.36 6.74 6.72
C SER A 32 -0.08 6.20 6.75
N PHE A 33 -0.29 4.90 6.97
CA PHE A 33 -1.64 4.33 7.14
C PHE A 33 -2.46 5.07 8.22
N ARG A 34 -1.81 5.61 9.27
CA ARG A 34 -2.51 6.39 10.30
C ARG A 34 -3.13 7.68 9.74
N ALA A 35 -2.47 8.31 8.76
CA ALA A 35 -3.03 9.48 8.08
C ALA A 35 -4.23 9.11 7.22
N VAL A 36 -4.15 7.97 6.51
CA VAL A 36 -5.27 7.42 5.75
C VAL A 36 -6.47 7.14 6.67
N LEU A 37 -6.29 6.41 7.77
CA LEU A 37 -7.37 6.09 8.71
C LEU A 37 -8.01 7.36 9.33
N ARG A 38 -7.19 8.35 9.70
CA ARG A 38 -7.71 9.64 10.18
C ARG A 38 -8.53 10.36 9.12
N PHE A 39 -8.10 10.31 7.86
CA PHE A 39 -8.81 10.94 6.77
C PHE A 39 -10.15 10.26 6.50
N LEU A 40 -10.21 8.92 6.45
CA LEU A 40 -11.45 8.16 6.33
C LEU A 40 -12.44 8.52 7.45
N ALA A 41 -11.96 8.54 8.70
CA ALA A 41 -12.78 8.93 9.85
C ALA A 41 -13.31 10.38 9.72
N ALA A 42 -12.49 11.32 9.24
CA ALA A 42 -12.92 12.71 9.01
C ALA A 42 -13.97 12.84 7.90
N GLN A 43 -13.96 11.95 6.91
CA GLN A 43 -15.01 11.82 5.89
C GLN A 43 -16.24 11.02 6.38
N ARG A 44 -16.24 10.56 7.65
CA ARG A 44 -17.27 9.68 8.23
C ARG A 44 -17.45 8.36 7.47
N LEU A 45 -16.35 7.83 6.94
CA LEU A 45 -16.32 6.53 6.28
C LEU A 45 -15.81 5.48 7.27
N ASP A 46 -16.42 4.30 7.26
CA ASP A 46 -15.90 3.17 8.01
C ASP A 46 -14.65 2.64 7.31
N PRO A 47 -13.49 2.54 7.98
CA PRO A 47 -12.31 1.91 7.41
C PRO A 47 -12.55 0.46 6.95
N LYS A 48 -13.57 -0.22 7.47
CA LYS A 48 -13.96 -1.58 7.03
C LYS A 48 -14.67 -1.62 5.67
N ASP A 49 -15.15 -0.47 5.19
CA ASP A 49 -15.71 -0.33 3.83
C ASP A 49 -14.60 -0.13 2.78
N LEU A 50 -13.33 -0.05 3.18
CA LEU A 50 -12.22 0.04 2.24
C LEU A 50 -11.99 -1.33 1.58
N GLU A 51 -12.26 -1.42 0.29
CA GLU A 51 -12.15 -2.67 -0.46
C GLU A 51 -10.77 -2.84 -1.07
N TRP A 52 -10.19 -1.75 -1.56
CA TRP A 52 -8.95 -1.79 -2.33
C TRP A 52 -7.89 -0.83 -1.80
N VAL A 53 -6.67 -1.33 -1.68
CA VAL A 53 -5.44 -0.54 -1.69
C VAL A 53 -4.78 -0.79 -3.03
N ILE A 54 -4.57 0.25 -3.82
CA ILE A 54 -4.03 0.17 -5.18
C ILE A 54 -2.65 0.82 -5.17
N LEU A 55 -1.66 0.13 -5.73
CA LEU A 55 -0.31 0.65 -5.91
C LEU A 55 -0.08 0.99 -7.37
N THR A 56 0.43 2.20 -7.63
CA THR A 56 0.92 2.56 -8.96
C THR A 56 2.22 1.83 -9.28
N HIS A 57 3.09 1.67 -8.28
CA HIS A 57 4.31 0.86 -8.38
C HIS A 57 4.88 0.44 -7.02
N HIS A 58 5.93 -0.39 -7.04
CA HIS A 58 6.45 -1.08 -5.85
C HIS A 58 7.37 -0.26 -4.92
N HIS A 59 7.76 0.98 -5.28
CA HIS A 59 8.71 1.72 -4.47
C HIS A 59 8.18 2.01 -3.06
N ILE A 60 9.09 2.05 -2.09
CA ILE A 60 8.77 2.09 -0.66
C ILE A 60 8.00 3.36 -0.24
N ASP A 61 8.18 4.45 -0.97
CA ASP A 61 7.48 5.72 -0.76
C ASP A 61 6.00 5.67 -1.17
N HIS A 62 5.60 4.64 -1.93
CA HIS A 62 4.22 4.34 -2.32
C HIS A 62 3.66 3.12 -1.55
N ALA A 63 4.42 2.02 -1.53
CA ALA A 63 3.98 0.73 -1.03
C ALA A 63 4.27 0.49 0.46
N GLY A 64 5.08 1.33 1.10
CA GLY A 64 5.67 1.07 2.42
C GLY A 64 4.68 0.88 3.56
N THR A 65 3.44 1.37 3.43
CA THR A 65 2.38 1.16 4.43
C THR A 65 1.20 0.31 3.95
N ALA A 66 1.26 -0.22 2.72
CA ALA A 66 0.13 -0.90 2.08
C ALA A 66 -0.36 -2.11 2.89
N LEU A 67 0.55 -2.97 3.37
CA LEU A 67 0.18 -4.11 4.22
C LEU A 67 -0.54 -3.66 5.48
N ALA A 68 0.03 -2.72 6.23
CA ALA A 68 -0.53 -2.26 7.49
C ALA A 68 -1.93 -1.65 7.30
N LEU A 69 -2.16 -0.99 6.15
CA LEU A 69 -3.49 -0.50 5.80
C LEU A 69 -4.45 -1.65 5.48
N CYS A 70 -4.03 -2.65 4.69
CA CYS A 70 -4.83 -3.84 4.40
C CYS A 70 -5.19 -4.61 5.68
N GLU A 71 -4.26 -4.81 6.61
CA GLU A 71 -4.50 -5.49 7.88
C GLU A 71 -5.49 -4.71 8.77
N ALA A 72 -5.35 -3.38 8.83
CA ALA A 72 -6.24 -2.54 9.63
C ALA A 72 -7.68 -2.50 9.10
N THR A 73 -7.85 -2.59 7.77
CA THR A 73 -9.13 -2.36 7.09
C THR A 73 -9.81 -3.65 6.67
N GLY A 74 -9.05 -4.68 6.30
CA GLY A 74 -9.55 -5.86 5.57
C GLY A 74 -9.48 -5.69 4.05
N ALA A 75 -8.96 -4.57 3.55
CA ALA A 75 -8.84 -4.30 2.12
C ALA A 75 -7.91 -5.29 1.42
N ARG A 76 -8.17 -5.49 0.13
CA ARG A 76 -7.34 -6.26 -0.80
C ARG A 76 -6.31 -5.34 -1.44
N LEU A 77 -5.14 -5.87 -1.75
CA LEU A 77 -4.09 -5.14 -2.44
C LEU A 77 -4.18 -5.38 -3.94
N ALA A 78 -4.14 -4.33 -4.75
CA ALA A 78 -4.00 -4.41 -6.20
C ALA A 78 -2.68 -3.80 -6.64
N VAL A 79 -1.94 -4.52 -7.48
CA VAL A 79 -0.66 -4.07 -8.04
C VAL A 79 -0.43 -4.73 -9.40
N HIS A 80 0.33 -4.07 -10.27
CA HIS A 80 0.76 -4.68 -11.53
C HIS A 80 1.58 -5.96 -11.29
N ARG A 81 1.38 -6.96 -12.14
CA ARG A 81 2.04 -8.27 -12.03
C ARG A 81 3.56 -8.15 -11.98
N ASP A 82 4.13 -7.26 -12.79
CA ASP A 82 5.57 -7.05 -12.86
C ASP A 82 6.16 -6.43 -11.59
N ASP A 83 5.32 -5.74 -10.81
CA ASP A 83 5.73 -5.09 -9.57
C ASP A 83 5.57 -5.98 -8.33
N ALA A 84 4.67 -6.96 -8.40
CA ALA A 84 4.40 -7.87 -7.29
C ALA A 84 5.62 -8.64 -6.73
N PRO A 85 6.62 -9.07 -7.54
CA PRO A 85 7.83 -9.69 -7.02
C PRO A 85 8.62 -8.80 -6.06
N TYR A 86 8.61 -7.47 -6.26
CA TYR A 86 9.34 -6.51 -5.43
C TYR A 86 8.64 -6.21 -4.10
N LEU A 87 7.34 -6.51 -3.99
CA LEU A 87 6.59 -6.38 -2.73
C LEU A 87 6.84 -7.53 -1.75
N ARG A 88 7.49 -8.60 -2.20
CA ARG A 88 7.87 -9.75 -1.37
C ARG A 88 9.32 -9.60 -0.96
N ALA A 89 9.63 -9.93 0.30
CA ALA A 89 10.97 -9.84 0.87
C ALA A 89 12.03 -10.80 0.24
N ALA A 90 11.80 -11.31 -0.98
CA ALA A 90 12.71 -12.19 -1.71
C ALA A 90 13.77 -11.38 -2.47
N ARG A 91 14.55 -10.59 -1.73
CA ARG A 91 15.79 -9.88 -2.13
C ARG A 91 15.65 -8.75 -3.17
N PRO A 92 15.96 -7.49 -2.81
CA PRO A 92 16.17 -6.43 -3.79
C PRO A 92 17.44 -6.72 -4.60
N ARG A 93 17.35 -6.72 -5.94
CA ARG A 93 18.54 -6.80 -6.81
C ARG A 93 19.15 -5.44 -7.18
N GLU A 94 18.67 -4.34 -6.62
CA GLU A 94 19.27 -3.03 -6.86
C GLU A 94 20.13 -2.59 -5.68
N ARG A 95 21.44 -2.82 -5.83
CA ARG A 95 22.51 -2.27 -5.00
C ARG A 95 22.55 -0.76 -5.19
N MET A 96 21.73 0.00 -4.47
CA MET A 96 22.09 1.34 -4.00
C MET A 96 21.02 1.88 -3.04
N THR A 97 21.47 2.56 -1.98
CA THR A 97 20.71 3.13 -0.85
C THR A 97 20.41 2.15 0.28
N PHE A 98 20.27 2.70 1.49
CA PHE A 98 19.95 2.20 2.85
C PHE A 98 19.53 0.71 3.07
N TRP A 99 18.99 0.01 2.07
CA TRP A 99 18.65 -1.40 2.03
C TRP A 99 19.76 -2.36 2.46
N GLY A 100 21.02 -2.10 2.09
CA GLY A 100 22.15 -2.94 2.52
C GLY A 100 22.35 -2.98 4.05
N MET A 101 21.81 -1.99 4.79
CA MET A 101 21.81 -1.99 6.26
C MET A 101 20.58 -2.71 6.83
N ALA A 102 19.46 -2.71 6.13
CA ALA A 102 18.24 -3.41 6.55
C ALA A 102 18.38 -4.93 6.44
N ASP A 103 19.25 -5.43 5.54
CA ASP A 103 19.64 -6.85 5.44
C ASP A 103 20.36 -7.38 6.70
N TRP A 104 20.81 -6.51 7.60
CA TRP A 104 21.39 -6.90 8.90
C TRP A 104 20.34 -7.07 10.00
N LEU A 105 19.08 -6.65 9.75
CA LEU A 105 18.00 -6.78 10.71
C LEU A 105 17.40 -8.20 10.66
N PRO A 106 16.88 -8.71 11.79
CA PRO A 106 16.17 -9.98 11.81
C PRO A 106 15.05 -10.00 10.77
N THR A 107 14.84 -11.12 10.08
CA THR A 107 13.84 -11.27 8.99
C THR A 107 12.43 -10.82 9.38
N ARG A 108 12.07 -10.92 10.66
CA ARG A 108 10.80 -10.39 11.20
C ARG A 108 10.72 -8.85 11.19
N LEU A 109 11.82 -8.16 11.48
CA LEU A 109 11.89 -6.70 11.42
C LEU A 109 11.93 -6.22 9.98
N ALA A 110 12.73 -6.86 9.12
CA ALA A 110 12.73 -6.59 7.68
C ALA A 110 11.34 -6.84 7.06
N GLY A 111 10.64 -7.87 7.57
CA GLY A 111 9.27 -8.19 7.23
C GLY A 111 8.28 -7.07 7.55
N TYR A 112 8.43 -6.44 8.73
CA TYR A 112 7.60 -5.30 9.12
C TYR A 112 7.91 -4.03 8.31
N VAL A 113 9.11 -3.96 7.72
CA VAL A 113 9.60 -2.80 6.97
C VAL A 113 9.13 -2.87 5.51
N VAL A 114 9.11 -4.05 4.87
CA VAL A 114 8.55 -4.23 3.50
C VAL A 114 8.11 -5.68 3.25
N THR A 115 6.87 -6.04 3.56
CA THR A 115 6.23 -7.15 2.84
C THR A 115 4.73 -7.00 2.86
N CYS A 116 4.10 -7.16 1.69
CA CYS A 116 2.65 -7.28 1.56
C CYS A 116 2.15 -8.73 1.61
N ALA A 117 2.97 -9.69 2.05
CA ALA A 117 2.69 -11.12 1.98
C ALA A 117 1.48 -11.62 2.82
N GLY A 118 0.86 -10.77 3.63
CA GLY A 118 -0.30 -11.12 4.46
C GLY A 118 -1.67 -10.71 3.89
N CYS A 119 -1.71 -9.87 2.85
CA CYS A 119 -2.97 -9.38 2.27
C CYS A 119 -3.37 -10.17 1.02
N GLU A 120 -4.67 -10.34 0.81
CA GLU A 120 -5.17 -10.87 -0.45
C GLU A 120 -4.76 -9.91 -1.58
N THR A 121 -3.90 -10.40 -2.48
CA THR A 121 -3.32 -9.58 -3.54
C THR A 121 -3.92 -9.95 -4.89
N ARG A 122 -4.50 -8.98 -5.58
CA ARG A 122 -4.89 -9.05 -6.98
C ARG A 122 -3.76 -8.53 -7.85
N LEU A 123 -3.24 -9.40 -8.71
CA LEU A 123 -2.27 -9.03 -9.75
C LEU A 123 -3.04 -8.51 -10.96
N LEU A 124 -2.63 -7.35 -11.46
CA LEU A 124 -3.21 -6.73 -12.64
C LEU A 124 -2.24 -6.82 -13.81
N ASP A 125 -2.77 -7.00 -15.00
CA ASP A 125 -2.05 -6.87 -16.27
C ASP A 125 -2.49 -5.58 -17.01
N ASP A 126 -1.72 -5.14 -18.00
CA ASP A 126 -2.01 -3.92 -18.78
C ASP A 126 -3.44 -3.90 -19.34
N GLY A 127 -4.16 -2.81 -19.06
CA GLY A 127 -5.54 -2.60 -19.51
C GLY A 127 -6.61 -3.32 -18.66
N GLU A 128 -6.24 -4.04 -17.61
CA GLU A 128 -7.20 -4.64 -16.69
C GLU A 128 -7.87 -3.58 -15.80
N THR A 129 -9.16 -3.77 -15.53
CA THR A 129 -9.95 -2.93 -14.62
C THR A 129 -10.35 -3.70 -13.37
N ILE A 130 -10.30 -3.03 -12.24
CA ILE A 130 -10.79 -3.53 -10.94
C ILE A 130 -12.15 -2.89 -10.67
N ALA A 131 -13.15 -3.74 -10.41
CA ALA A 131 -14.50 -3.36 -10.00
C ALA A 131 -14.54 -3.08 -8.50
#